data_AF-A0A951M1P0-F1
#
_entry.id   AF-A0A951M1P0-F1
#
_cell.length_a   1.000
_cell.length_b   1.000
_cell.length_c   1.000
_cell.angle_alpha   90.00
_cell.angle_beta   90.00
_cell.angle_gamma   90.00
#
_symmetry.space_group_name_H-M   'P 1'
#
loop_
_entity.id
_entity.type
_entity.pdbx_description
1 polymer ?
#
loop_
_entity_poly.entity_id
_entity_poly.type
_entity_poly.pdbx_seq_one_letter_code
_entity_poly.pdbx_strand_id
1 'polypeptide(L)'
;MRLRSGFLSRVMQHAKPESIVLLMMLLPLMLGAQSSSAPPKTNPPKTNPPVTTPAAKPGAVPNRTAPDTTVQPKLNRPLPQARDTQHLQQPKLPLNTSGDNMHLNTILPTTQTKDSLWLSGLGQSYNPANRALNDYLGSATRSSPILNDYNNQRLSNLIDSMRLQASLKPQVTGSSTNSYAPTFGGWGYDGAITNGANFSQLITVSKQFLPKGSLQNQNEAIRLLSESLNASGRVSVMDLHKSVTAQYVTAYGSWEQVTFNTEVLNLLKKEEVILRRMTEKGVYRQTDYLAFLVTVQQQEIQLSQARLQYQNDFATLNYLAGITDTTAVALEKPVFDISLVPEPTSTIFYQQYRVDSLKLRNSDALIDYNYKPKINAYVDGGYVTTFQEQYWKHFGTSFGLNITVPIYDGKQRQMQHDKITIAERTRQGYRDFFLRQYSQQVAQLAQQLRTTQALIEQQNSQLKYVERLMEANHKLLETGDAHVTDYILAIANYLNAKNAIRQNNVNRLQIINQINYWNSK
;
A
#
# COMPACT_ATOMS: atom_id res chain seq x y z
N MET A 1 -44.12 -9.96 -5.84
CA MET A 1 -42.68 -10.29 -6.06
C MET A 1 -41.87 -9.53 -5.03
N ARG A 2 -41.36 -10.25 -4.03
CA ARG A 2 -40.59 -9.75 -2.87
C ARG A 2 -39.31 -10.59 -2.77
N LEU A 3 -38.27 -9.99 -2.19
CA LEU A 3 -37.01 -10.57 -1.71
C LEU A 3 -35.88 -10.73 -2.73
N ARG A 4 -34.87 -9.84 -2.62
CA ARG A 4 -33.44 -10.16 -2.49
C ARG A 4 -32.64 -8.88 -2.20
N SER A 5 -32.58 -8.49 -0.92
CA SER A 5 -31.72 -7.41 -0.40
C SER A 5 -30.96 -7.87 0.85
N GLY A 6 -30.40 -9.08 0.81
CA GLY A 6 -29.84 -9.75 2.00
C GLY A 6 -28.42 -10.30 1.87
N PHE A 7 -27.75 -10.17 0.72
CA PHE A 7 -26.47 -10.85 0.49
C PHE A 7 -25.23 -9.95 0.56
N LEU A 8 -25.39 -8.63 0.45
CA LEU A 8 -24.27 -7.67 0.48
C LEU A 8 -23.92 -7.15 1.88
N SER A 9 -24.80 -7.31 2.87
CA SER A 9 -24.58 -6.77 4.22
C SER A 9 -23.73 -7.67 5.13
N ARG A 10 -23.50 -8.95 4.78
CA ARG A 10 -22.72 -9.89 5.62
C ARG A 10 -21.24 -10.02 5.27
N VAL A 11 -20.76 -9.42 4.18
CA VAL A 11 -19.33 -9.50 3.81
C VAL A 11 -18.52 -8.33 4.41
N MET A 12 -19.17 -7.26 4.90
CA MET A 12 -18.48 -6.07 5.43
C MET A 12 -18.06 -6.15 6.91
N GLN A 13 -18.37 -7.22 7.66
CA GLN A 13 -18.03 -7.26 9.08
C GLN A 13 -16.67 -7.89 9.43
N HIS A 14 -15.96 -8.54 8.49
CA HIS A 14 -14.68 -9.24 8.79
C HIS A 14 -13.53 -8.99 7.79
N ALA A 15 -13.58 -7.91 7.00
CA ALA A 15 -12.49 -7.59 6.08
C ALA A 15 -11.39 -6.76 6.78
N LYS A 16 -10.13 -7.24 6.70
CA LYS A 16 -8.94 -6.51 7.15
C LYS A 16 -8.73 -5.24 6.28
N PRO A 17 -8.16 -4.16 6.84
CA PRO A 17 -8.02 -2.86 6.17
C PRO A 17 -7.23 -2.88 4.84
N GLU A 18 -6.43 -3.92 4.60
CA GLU A 18 -5.66 -4.09 3.36
C GLU A 18 -6.52 -4.43 2.12
N SER A 19 -7.75 -4.92 2.29
CA SER A 19 -8.63 -5.29 1.15
C SER A 19 -9.49 -4.15 0.62
N ILE A 20 -9.50 -2.99 1.29
CA ILE A 20 -10.32 -1.82 0.91
C ILE A 20 -9.60 -0.94 -0.11
N VAL A 21 -8.26 -0.92 -0.08
CA VAL A 21 -7.42 -0.15 -1.02
C VAL A 21 -7.43 -0.75 -2.43
N LEU A 22 -7.44 -2.09 -2.53
CA LEU A 22 -7.50 -2.79 -3.83
C LEU A 22 -8.87 -2.63 -4.53
N LEU A 23 -9.96 -2.47 -3.76
CA LEU A 23 -11.31 -2.30 -4.28
C LEU A 23 -11.59 -0.86 -4.74
N MET A 24 -10.90 0.13 -4.15
CA MET A 24 -11.03 1.54 -4.56
C MET A 24 -10.15 1.92 -5.77
N MET A 25 -9.09 1.16 -6.08
CA MET A 25 -8.25 1.41 -7.27
C MET A 25 -8.86 0.90 -8.59
N LEU A 26 -9.88 0.04 -8.55
CA LEU A 26 -10.52 -0.54 -9.74
C LEU A 26 -11.79 0.20 -10.21
N LEU A 27 -12.28 1.17 -9.42
CA LEU A 27 -13.52 1.88 -9.72
C LEU A 27 -13.47 2.90 -10.90
N PRO A 28 -12.31 3.45 -11.35
CA PRO A 28 -12.30 4.39 -12.48
C PRO A 28 -12.34 3.72 -13.87
N LEU A 29 -12.22 2.39 -13.97
CA LEU A 29 -12.12 1.67 -15.25
C LEU A 29 -13.45 1.06 -15.74
N MET A 30 -14.57 1.30 -15.04
CA MET A 30 -15.89 0.73 -15.36
C MET A 30 -16.97 1.77 -15.70
N LEU A 31 -16.68 3.07 -15.67
CA LEU A 31 -17.62 4.12 -16.11
C LEU A 31 -17.02 4.94 -17.25
N GLY A 32 -17.08 4.38 -18.45
CA GLY A 32 -16.61 5.04 -19.66
C GLY A 32 -17.20 4.42 -20.92
N ALA A 33 -18.53 4.47 -21.06
CA ALA A 33 -19.24 4.48 -22.35
C ALA A 33 -20.75 4.32 -22.10
N GLN A 34 -21.55 5.35 -22.40
CA GLN A 34 -22.79 5.23 -23.18
C GLN A 34 -23.54 6.57 -23.24
N SER A 35 -23.39 7.26 -24.37
CA SER A 35 -24.35 8.21 -24.90
C SER A 35 -24.54 7.88 -26.38
N SER A 36 -25.69 7.30 -26.76
CA SER A 36 -26.30 7.49 -28.09
C SER A 36 -27.69 6.85 -28.18
N SER A 37 -28.69 7.69 -28.41
CA SER A 37 -29.86 7.53 -29.30
C SER A 37 -30.67 6.20 -29.33
N ALA A 38 -31.93 6.28 -28.91
CA ALA A 38 -32.99 5.30 -29.20
C ALA A 38 -33.69 5.57 -30.55
N PRO A 39 -34.19 4.52 -31.23
CA PRO A 39 -35.48 4.57 -31.93
C PRO A 39 -36.38 3.34 -31.60
N PRO A 40 -37.65 3.30 -32.06
CA PRO A 40 -38.77 2.78 -31.27
C PRO A 40 -39.12 1.29 -31.46
N LYS A 41 -39.96 0.83 -30.52
CA LYS A 41 -40.49 -0.53 -30.32
C LYS A 41 -41.37 -1.03 -31.47
N THR A 42 -41.20 -2.31 -31.83
CA THR A 42 -42.20 -3.14 -32.50
C THR A 42 -42.31 -4.51 -31.82
N ASN A 43 -43.54 -4.96 -31.58
CA ASN A 43 -43.91 -6.21 -30.88
C ASN A 43 -43.60 -7.49 -31.68
N PRO A 44 -43.50 -8.68 -31.03
CA PRO A 44 -43.07 -9.93 -31.65
C PRO A 44 -44.24 -10.83 -32.10
N PRO A 45 -43.99 -11.88 -32.91
CA PRO A 45 -44.85 -13.05 -32.97
C PRO A 45 -44.19 -14.30 -32.35
N LYS A 46 -45.06 -15.09 -31.73
CA LYS A 46 -44.86 -16.38 -31.03
C LYS A 46 -44.54 -17.52 -32.00
N THR A 47 -43.76 -18.52 -31.55
CA THR A 47 -43.97 -19.97 -31.77
C THR A 47 -43.12 -20.82 -30.81
N ASN A 48 -43.71 -21.88 -30.23
CA ASN A 48 -43.08 -22.99 -29.48
C ASN A 48 -43.37 -24.31 -30.26
N PRO A 49 -43.00 -25.51 -29.76
CA PRO A 49 -41.75 -26.28 -29.88
C PRO A 49 -41.98 -27.61 -30.68
N PRO A 50 -41.06 -28.61 -30.67
CA PRO A 50 -41.33 -29.82 -29.85
C PRO A 50 -40.05 -30.56 -29.31
N VAL A 51 -40.06 -31.08 -28.07
CA VAL A 51 -40.26 -32.48 -27.61
C VAL A 51 -39.16 -33.50 -27.99
N THR A 52 -38.52 -34.12 -26.97
CA THR A 52 -38.34 -35.58 -26.82
C THR A 52 -37.70 -35.95 -25.47
N THR A 53 -38.24 -37.01 -24.86
CA THR A 53 -37.79 -37.82 -23.69
C THR A 53 -37.84 -39.30 -24.16
N PRO A 54 -37.60 -40.38 -23.36
CA PRO A 54 -36.75 -40.69 -22.19
C PRO A 54 -36.01 -42.09 -22.36
N ALA A 55 -35.56 -42.69 -21.24
CA ALA A 55 -35.24 -44.13 -20.95
C ALA A 55 -33.74 -44.49 -20.82
N ALA A 56 -33.24 -45.42 -20.00
CA ALA A 56 -33.71 -46.21 -18.83
C ALA A 56 -32.48 -46.92 -18.17
N LYS A 57 -32.68 -47.45 -16.93
CA LYS A 57 -31.81 -48.28 -16.02
C LYS A 57 -31.49 -49.71 -16.59
N PRO A 58 -30.93 -50.77 -15.89
CA PRO A 58 -30.67 -51.00 -14.44
C PRO A 58 -29.49 -51.95 -13.98
N GLY A 59 -29.37 -52.14 -12.65
CA GLY A 59 -28.84 -53.35 -11.93
C GLY A 59 -27.50 -53.17 -11.19
N ALA A 60 -27.20 -53.67 -9.99
CA ALA A 60 -27.88 -54.47 -8.96
C ALA A 60 -27.10 -54.39 -7.61
N VAL A 61 -27.76 -54.72 -6.49
CA VAL A 61 -27.26 -54.80 -5.07
C VAL A 61 -26.89 -56.27 -4.74
N PRO A 62 -26.31 -56.69 -3.57
CA PRO A 62 -26.98 -56.65 -2.24
C PRO A 62 -26.12 -56.53 -0.94
N ASN A 63 -26.79 -56.02 0.12
CA ASN A 63 -26.74 -56.37 1.57
C ASN A 63 -25.49 -56.08 2.46
N ARG A 64 -25.59 -55.76 3.77
CA ARG A 64 -26.61 -56.10 4.80
C ARG A 64 -26.51 -55.23 6.10
N THR A 65 -27.69 -54.82 6.62
CA THR A 65 -28.20 -54.75 8.03
C THR A 65 -27.53 -53.98 9.19
N ALA A 66 -28.25 -53.01 9.80
CA ALA A 66 -29.00 -53.13 11.08
C ALA A 66 -29.75 -51.80 11.50
N PRO A 67 -30.82 -51.84 12.34
CA PRO A 67 -31.86 -50.79 12.55
C PRO A 67 -31.69 -49.95 13.85
N ASP A 68 -32.10 -48.67 13.94
CA ASP A 68 -33.43 -48.05 14.27
C ASP A 68 -33.95 -48.34 15.71
N THR A 69 -34.16 -47.38 16.63
CA THR A 69 -35.30 -46.42 16.64
C THR A 69 -35.21 -45.34 17.74
N THR A 70 -35.87 -44.23 17.42
CA THR A 70 -36.23 -42.96 18.08
C THR A 70 -36.85 -42.96 19.50
N VAL A 71 -36.75 -41.82 20.22
CA VAL A 71 -37.87 -40.90 20.62
C VAL A 71 -37.32 -39.71 21.48
N GLN A 72 -37.73 -38.46 21.18
CA GLN A 72 -37.51 -37.24 21.99
C GLN A 72 -38.69 -36.99 22.98
N PRO A 73 -38.61 -36.05 23.95
CA PRO A 73 -39.05 -34.66 23.65
C PRO A 73 -38.31 -33.50 24.40
N LYS A 74 -38.59 -32.28 23.91
CA LYS A 74 -38.15 -30.92 24.28
C LYS A 74 -38.54 -30.46 25.70
N LEU A 75 -37.78 -29.50 26.31
CA LEU A 75 -38.31 -28.17 26.72
C LEU A 75 -37.24 -27.17 27.26
N ASN A 76 -37.32 -25.92 26.76
CA ASN A 76 -37.07 -24.58 27.35
C ASN A 76 -35.77 -24.09 28.06
N ARG A 77 -35.35 -22.89 27.60
CA ARG A 77 -34.39 -21.84 28.07
C ARG A 77 -34.59 -21.36 29.55
N PRO A 78 -33.84 -20.38 30.14
CA PRO A 78 -32.75 -19.47 29.66
C PRO A 78 -31.54 -19.26 30.63
N LEU A 79 -30.58 -18.39 30.23
CA LEU A 79 -29.48 -17.78 31.04
C LEU A 79 -29.97 -16.97 32.27
N PRO A 80 -29.12 -16.76 33.30
CA PRO A 80 -28.63 -15.40 33.65
C PRO A 80 -27.14 -15.36 34.07
N GLN A 81 -26.35 -14.37 33.64
CA GLN A 81 -26.02 -13.07 34.27
C GLN A 81 -25.14 -13.11 35.53
N ALA A 82 -24.05 -12.35 35.44
CA ALA A 82 -23.08 -12.01 36.47
C ALA A 82 -23.53 -10.80 37.32
N ARG A 83 -23.07 -10.78 38.58
CA ARG A 83 -22.85 -9.67 39.55
C ARG A 83 -22.35 -10.36 40.84
N ASP A 84 -21.49 -9.85 41.73
CA ASP A 84 -20.93 -8.53 41.97
C ASP A 84 -19.57 -8.66 42.70
N THR A 85 -18.83 -7.56 42.60
CA THR A 85 -17.63 -7.11 43.32
C THR A 85 -17.56 -7.36 44.83
N GLN A 86 -16.35 -7.54 45.39
CA GLN A 86 -15.86 -6.72 46.50
C GLN A 86 -14.34 -6.80 46.73
N HIS A 87 -13.80 -5.66 47.18
CA HIS A 87 -12.42 -5.26 47.45
C HIS A 87 -11.62 -6.17 48.40
N LEU A 88 -10.27 -6.17 48.28
CA LEU A 88 -9.34 -5.91 49.41
C LEU A 88 -7.86 -5.78 48.96
N GLN A 89 -7.33 -4.59 49.26
CA GLN A 89 -5.97 -4.14 49.60
C GLN A 89 -4.71 -4.98 49.29
N GLN A 90 -3.77 -4.32 48.60
CA GLN A 90 -2.34 -4.67 48.50
C GLN A 90 -1.56 -4.19 49.73
N PRO A 91 -0.44 -4.88 50.10
CA PRO A 91 0.65 -4.26 50.83
C PRO A 91 1.89 -4.03 49.93
N LYS A 92 2.43 -2.79 50.02
CA LYS A 92 3.79 -2.37 49.62
C LYS A 92 4.85 -2.98 50.55
N LEU A 93 6.08 -3.17 50.05
CA LEU A 93 7.36 -3.16 50.79
C LEU A 93 8.56 -3.24 49.77
N PRO A 94 9.81 -2.88 50.12
CA PRO A 94 10.43 -1.59 49.75
C PRO A 94 11.69 -1.68 48.86
N LEU A 95 12.13 -0.51 48.36
CA LEU A 95 13.45 -0.27 47.77
C LEU A 95 14.56 -0.41 48.82
N ASN A 96 15.67 -1.05 48.44
CA ASN A 96 16.98 -0.80 49.05
C ASN A 96 18.07 -0.71 47.97
N THR A 97 18.89 0.30 48.12
CA THR A 97 20.07 0.70 47.34
C THR A 97 21.31 -0.05 47.80
N SER A 98 22.12 -0.57 46.89
CA SER A 98 23.58 -0.61 47.04
C SER A 98 24.21 -0.79 45.67
N GLY A 99 25.17 0.08 45.35
CA GLY A 99 25.96 -0.02 44.13
C GLY A 99 26.96 -1.17 44.21
N ASP A 100 27.38 -1.63 43.04
CA ASP A 100 28.78 -1.98 42.80
C ASP A 100 29.07 -1.99 41.30
N ASN A 101 30.13 -1.27 40.94
CA ASN A 101 30.72 -1.19 39.61
C ASN A 101 31.32 -2.54 39.22
N MET A 102 30.92 -3.10 38.07
CA MET A 102 31.76 -4.05 37.36
C MET A 102 31.82 -3.70 35.87
N HIS A 103 32.99 -3.19 35.49
CA HIS A 103 33.44 -3.05 34.11
C HIS A 103 33.41 -4.40 33.38
N LEU A 104 32.68 -4.47 32.28
CA LEU A 104 32.76 -5.57 31.32
C LEU A 104 33.19 -5.01 29.96
N ASN A 105 34.45 -5.29 29.63
CA ASN A 105 35.08 -5.03 28.35
C ASN A 105 34.22 -5.57 27.20
N THR A 106 33.80 -4.66 26.34
CA THR A 106 33.11 -4.97 25.08
C THR A 106 34.17 -5.19 24.00
N ILE A 107 34.26 -6.40 23.46
CA ILE A 107 34.99 -6.65 22.21
C ILE A 107 33.98 -6.54 21.07
N LEU A 108 33.94 -5.36 20.45
CA LEU A 108 33.29 -5.09 19.16
C LEU A 108 34.18 -5.62 18.03
N PRO A 109 33.65 -6.27 16.98
CA PRO A 109 34.28 -6.24 15.68
C PRO A 109 33.91 -4.91 14.99
N THR A 110 34.88 -4.01 14.95
CA THR A 110 34.93 -2.80 14.13
C THR A 110 34.88 -3.15 12.64
N THR A 111 33.75 -2.88 12.00
CA THR A 111 33.66 -2.35 10.64
C THR A 111 32.37 -1.54 10.50
N GLN A 112 32.35 -0.36 11.13
CA GLN A 112 31.44 0.72 10.74
C GLN A 112 32.09 1.45 9.56
N THR A 113 31.64 1.14 8.34
CA THR A 113 31.71 2.10 7.25
C THR A 113 30.76 3.24 7.60
N LYS A 114 31.36 4.43 7.75
CA LYS A 114 30.73 5.73 7.93
C LYS A 114 29.59 5.90 6.93
N ASP A 115 28.39 6.11 7.46
CA ASP A 115 27.31 6.93 6.88
C ASP A 115 26.21 7.09 7.93
N SER A 116 26.52 7.86 8.97
CA SER A 116 25.54 8.36 9.94
C SER A 116 25.82 9.83 10.19
N LEU A 117 25.25 10.67 9.32
CA LEU A 117 25.34 12.12 9.40
C LEU A 117 24.01 12.70 8.90
N TRP A 118 22.97 12.60 9.73
CA TRP A 118 21.75 13.40 9.58
C TRP A 118 21.12 13.68 10.94
N LEU A 119 21.74 14.55 11.72
CA LEU A 119 21.03 15.38 12.68
C LEU A 119 21.87 16.64 12.91
N SER A 120 21.27 17.80 12.65
CA SER A 120 21.79 19.19 12.69
C SER A 120 22.30 19.73 11.35
N GLY A 121 21.51 20.58 10.70
CA GLY A 121 21.92 21.29 9.49
C GLY A 121 20.81 22.09 8.83
N LEU A 122 20.56 23.29 9.39
CA LEU A 122 20.04 24.49 8.74
C LEU A 122 18.62 24.44 8.18
N GLY A 123 17.73 25.21 8.81
CA GLY A 123 16.56 25.74 8.14
C GLY A 123 17.02 26.43 6.86
N GLN A 124 16.78 25.78 5.72
CA GLN A 124 16.76 26.47 4.45
C GLN A 124 15.74 27.59 4.60
N SER A 125 16.22 28.82 4.43
CA SER A 125 15.38 29.99 4.29
C SER A 125 14.29 29.67 3.26
N TYR A 126 13.08 29.55 3.77
CA TYR A 126 11.86 29.40 3.02
C TYR A 126 11.76 30.59 2.07
N ASN A 127 12.01 30.36 0.78
CA ASN A 127 11.81 31.38 -0.24
C ASN A 127 10.45 31.14 -0.91
N PRO A 128 9.39 31.87 -0.53
CA PRO A 128 8.02 31.62 -0.99
C PRO A 128 7.78 31.98 -2.47
N ALA A 129 8.81 32.36 -3.23
CA ALA A 129 8.64 32.99 -4.54
C ALA A 129 8.63 32.04 -5.74
N ASN A 130 9.10 30.79 -5.61
CA ASN A 130 9.00 29.76 -6.66
C ASN A 130 9.25 28.38 -6.03
N ARG A 131 8.27 27.47 -6.07
CA ARG A 131 8.43 26.10 -5.57
C ARG A 131 8.64 25.15 -6.74
N ALA A 132 9.82 24.52 -6.78
CA ALA A 132 10.14 23.54 -7.80
C ALA A 132 9.60 22.16 -7.41
N LEU A 133 9.40 21.29 -8.40
CA LEU A 133 8.96 19.91 -8.19
C LEU A 133 9.82 19.17 -7.14
N ASN A 134 11.13 19.39 -7.13
CA ASN A 134 12.06 18.72 -6.21
C ASN A 134 11.79 19.03 -4.74
N ASP A 135 11.31 20.23 -4.42
CA ASP A 135 10.98 20.62 -3.04
C ASP A 135 9.81 19.79 -2.52
N TYR A 136 8.80 19.58 -3.38
CA TYR A 136 7.65 18.74 -3.08
C TYR A 136 8.03 17.27 -2.92
N LEU A 137 8.88 16.74 -3.80
CA LEU A 137 9.37 15.37 -3.71
C LEU A 137 10.17 15.12 -2.42
N GLY A 138 11.05 16.07 -2.07
CA GLY A 138 11.84 16.02 -0.83
C GLY A 138 10.96 16.11 0.42
N SER A 139 9.97 17.00 0.42
CA SER A 139 8.99 17.11 1.51
C SER A 139 8.20 15.81 1.69
N ALA A 140 7.59 15.31 0.60
CA ALA A 140 6.79 14.08 0.61
C ALA A 140 7.56 12.87 1.15
N THR A 141 8.81 12.71 0.70
CA THR A 141 9.67 11.59 1.13
C THR A 141 9.98 11.66 2.62
N ARG A 142 10.26 12.86 3.16
CA ARG A 142 10.55 13.05 4.60
C ARG A 142 9.32 12.89 5.48
N SER A 143 8.15 13.32 5.01
CA SER A 143 6.91 13.27 5.79
C SER A 143 6.16 11.94 5.68
N SER A 144 6.63 11.00 4.86
CA SER A 144 5.92 9.75 4.55
C SER A 144 5.90 8.77 5.74
N PRO A 145 4.71 8.44 6.31
CA PRO A 145 4.62 7.50 7.43
C PRO A 145 5.03 6.07 7.05
N ILE A 146 4.73 5.63 5.82
CA ILE A 146 5.05 4.27 5.36
C ILE A 146 6.56 4.05 5.22
N LEU A 147 7.32 5.07 4.81
CA LEU A 147 8.79 4.98 4.75
C LEU A 147 9.40 4.92 6.14
N ASN A 148 8.82 5.64 7.11
CA ASN A 148 9.22 5.53 8.51
C ASN A 148 8.90 4.13 9.08
N ASP A 149 7.74 3.58 8.76
CA ASP A 149 7.36 2.23 9.16
C ASP A 149 8.34 1.16 8.65
N TYR A 150 8.73 1.21 7.37
CA TYR A 150 9.76 0.29 6.85
C TYR A 150 11.11 0.41 7.57
N ASN A 151 11.52 1.63 7.95
CA ASN A 151 12.71 1.82 8.75
C ASN A 151 12.56 1.21 10.14
N ASN A 152 11.42 1.40 10.80
CA ASN A 152 11.14 0.80 12.11
C ASN A 152 11.10 -0.73 12.05
N GLN A 153 10.49 -1.31 11.01
CA GLN A 153 10.49 -2.76 10.80
C GLN A 153 11.90 -3.32 10.57
N ARG A 154 12.78 -2.59 9.88
CA ARG A 154 14.19 -2.98 9.75
C ARG A 154 14.94 -2.94 11.08
N LEU A 155 14.69 -1.94 11.93
CA LEU A 155 15.23 -1.91 13.29
C LEU A 155 14.69 -3.07 14.14
N SER A 156 13.42 -3.43 13.98
CA SER A 156 12.83 -4.62 14.61
C SER A 156 13.54 -5.91 14.17
N ASN A 157 13.82 -6.08 12.88
CA ASN A 157 14.56 -7.24 12.37
C ASN A 157 15.99 -7.32 12.95
N LEU A 158 16.64 -6.19 13.19
CA LEU A 158 17.94 -6.14 13.85
C LEU A 158 17.82 -6.61 15.32
N ILE A 159 16.76 -6.23 16.03
CA ILE A 159 16.46 -6.75 17.36
C ILE A 159 16.21 -8.26 17.32
N ASP A 160 15.46 -8.78 16.34
CA ASP A 160 15.23 -10.21 16.21
C ASP A 160 16.52 -11.00 15.92
N SER A 161 17.45 -10.44 15.17
CA SER A 161 18.78 -11.02 15.00
C SER A 161 19.53 -11.08 16.33
N MET A 162 19.52 -10.01 17.12
CA MET A 162 20.13 -10.01 18.46
C MET A 162 19.45 -11.02 19.41
N ARG A 163 18.12 -11.15 19.33
CA ARG A 163 17.36 -12.15 20.12
C ARG A 163 17.73 -13.58 19.74
N LEU A 164 17.90 -13.86 18.45
CA LEU A 164 18.37 -15.15 17.97
C LEU A 164 19.79 -15.46 18.46
N GLN A 165 20.68 -14.47 18.52
CA GLN A 165 22.02 -14.67 19.08
C GLN A 165 21.97 -14.84 20.61
N ALA A 166 21.09 -14.11 21.29
CA ALA A 166 20.90 -14.22 22.74
C ALA A 166 20.30 -15.56 23.15
N SER A 167 19.43 -16.18 22.35
CA SER A 167 18.85 -17.49 22.65
C SER A 167 19.87 -18.64 22.64
N LEU A 168 21.05 -18.43 22.05
CA LEU A 168 22.17 -19.39 22.05
C LEU A 168 23.10 -19.24 23.26
N LYS A 169 22.90 -18.20 24.06
CA LYS A 169 23.63 -18.00 25.32
C LYS A 169 22.98 -18.82 26.44
N PRO A 170 23.71 -19.13 27.52
CA PRO A 170 23.10 -19.75 28.71
C PRO A 170 21.90 -18.92 29.19
N GLN A 171 20.77 -19.59 29.43
CA GLN A 171 19.53 -19.02 29.95
C GLN A 171 19.34 -19.51 31.39
N VAL A 172 18.93 -18.60 32.27
CA VAL A 172 18.66 -18.92 33.69
C VAL A 172 17.18 -18.79 33.94
N THR A 173 16.56 -19.85 34.45
CA THR A 173 15.14 -19.90 34.77
C THR A 173 14.96 -20.34 36.21
N GLY A 174 14.19 -19.57 36.99
CA GLY A 174 13.66 -20.01 38.27
C GLY A 174 12.32 -20.70 38.07
N SER A 175 12.14 -21.89 38.63
CA SER A 175 10.89 -22.63 38.56
C SER A 175 10.44 -23.04 39.95
N SER A 176 9.13 -22.92 40.21
CA SER A 176 8.51 -23.51 41.39
C SER A 176 7.34 -24.37 40.96
N THR A 177 7.45 -25.68 41.21
CA THR A 177 6.43 -26.66 40.87
C THR A 177 5.98 -27.31 42.17
N ASN A 178 4.77 -26.96 42.60
CA ASN A 178 4.21 -27.43 43.86
C ASN A 178 2.89 -28.14 43.56
N SER A 179 2.78 -29.40 43.97
CA SER A 179 1.59 -30.21 43.74
C SER A 179 1.22 -30.98 44.98
N TYR A 180 -0.07 -31.10 45.27
CA TYR A 180 -0.60 -31.95 46.32
C TYR A 180 -1.60 -32.92 45.68
N ALA A 181 -1.40 -34.21 45.90
CA ALA A 181 -2.21 -35.29 45.37
C ALA A 181 -2.94 -35.98 46.53
N PRO A 182 -4.10 -35.46 46.98
CA PRO A 182 -4.84 -36.07 48.06
C PRO A 182 -5.40 -37.44 47.66
N THR A 183 -5.41 -38.37 48.60
CA THR A 183 -6.10 -39.65 48.47
C THR A 183 -7.22 -39.73 49.51
N PHE A 184 -8.41 -40.17 49.10
CA PHE A 184 -9.57 -40.32 49.99
C PHE A 184 -10.24 -41.67 49.78
N GLY A 185 -10.39 -42.44 50.86
CA GLY A 185 -11.07 -43.75 50.80
C GLY A 185 -10.46 -44.74 49.79
N GLY A 186 -9.15 -44.63 49.51
CA GLY A 186 -8.47 -45.46 48.51
C GLY A 186 -8.54 -44.97 47.06
N TRP A 187 -9.23 -43.86 46.78
CA TRP A 187 -9.29 -43.23 45.46
C TRP A 187 -8.32 -42.04 45.38
N GLY A 188 -7.48 -42.01 44.34
CA GLY A 188 -6.49 -40.96 44.11
C GLY A 188 -5.25 -41.50 43.40
N TYR A 189 -4.29 -40.63 43.12
CA TYR A 189 -2.99 -41.05 42.58
C TYR A 189 -2.18 -41.80 43.65
N ASP A 190 -1.39 -42.78 43.23
CA ASP A 190 -0.55 -43.58 44.14
C ASP A 190 0.40 -42.68 44.95
N GLY A 191 0.32 -42.78 46.28
CA GLY A 191 1.13 -42.00 47.22
C GLY A 191 2.63 -42.31 47.15
N ALA A 192 3.03 -43.51 46.70
CA ALA A 192 4.43 -43.87 46.50
C ALA A 192 5.05 -43.22 45.25
N ILE A 193 4.22 -42.83 44.28
CA ILE A 193 4.64 -42.14 43.05
C ILE A 193 4.49 -40.62 43.19
N THR A 194 3.41 -40.18 43.85
CA THR A 194 3.09 -38.76 44.01
C THR A 194 3.70 -38.13 45.26
N ASN A 195 4.18 -38.95 46.19
CA ASN A 195 4.70 -38.56 47.49
C ASN A 195 3.74 -37.71 48.34
N GLY A 196 2.43 -37.74 48.05
CA GLY A 196 1.40 -36.93 48.69
C GLY A 196 1.48 -35.43 48.36
N ALA A 197 2.63 -34.80 48.65
CA ALA A 197 2.96 -33.44 48.26
C ALA A 197 4.35 -33.42 47.59
N ASN A 198 4.50 -32.59 46.56
CA ASN A 198 5.78 -32.26 45.95
C ASN A 198 5.94 -30.74 45.99
N PHE A 199 7.06 -30.28 46.55
CA PHE A 199 7.48 -28.90 46.52
C PHE A 199 8.86 -28.82 45.87
N SER A 200 8.92 -28.23 44.69
CA SER A 200 10.13 -28.07 43.90
C SER A 200 10.40 -26.58 43.71
N GLN A 201 11.60 -26.14 44.05
CA GLN A 201 12.12 -24.81 43.75
C GLN A 201 13.51 -24.98 43.14
N LEU A 202 13.62 -24.77 41.83
CA LEU A 202 14.84 -25.03 41.08
C LEU A 202 15.27 -23.78 40.31
N ILE A 203 16.56 -23.50 40.38
CA ILE A 203 17.24 -22.61 39.43
C ILE A 203 17.88 -23.50 38.38
N THR A 204 17.51 -23.31 37.12
CA THR A 204 18.04 -24.07 35.99
C THR A 204 18.79 -23.15 35.05
N VAL A 205 20.03 -23.50 34.73
CA VAL A 205 20.82 -22.91 33.66
C VAL A 205 20.78 -23.85 32.47
N SER A 206 20.25 -23.41 31.34
CA SER A 206 20.15 -24.22 30.11
C SER A 206 20.86 -23.56 28.93
N LYS A 207 21.34 -24.37 28.00
CA LYS A 207 21.96 -23.90 26.76
C LYS A 207 21.59 -24.82 25.60
N GLN A 208 20.97 -24.23 24.58
CA GLN A 208 20.67 -24.92 23.34
C GLN A 208 21.85 -24.83 22.36
N PHE A 209 22.15 -25.96 21.72
CA PHE A 209 23.14 -26.04 20.64
C PHE A 209 22.40 -26.24 19.32
N LEU A 210 22.53 -25.24 18.43
CA LEU A 210 22.00 -25.32 17.07
C LEU A 210 23.10 -25.69 16.07
N PRO A 211 22.81 -26.52 15.06
CA PRO A 211 23.72 -26.72 13.94
C PRO A 211 24.03 -25.39 13.25
N LYS A 212 25.30 -25.17 12.87
CA LYS A 212 25.75 -23.93 12.21
C LYS A 212 24.88 -23.53 11.00
N GLY A 213 24.50 -24.52 10.18
CA GLY A 213 23.62 -24.29 9.03
C GLY A 213 22.21 -23.82 9.39
N SER A 214 21.64 -24.28 10.51
CA SER A 214 20.32 -23.82 10.98
C SER A 214 20.39 -22.36 11.44
N LEU A 215 21.45 -21.99 12.17
CA LEU A 215 21.67 -20.61 12.58
C LEU A 215 21.90 -19.70 11.37
N GLN A 216 22.67 -20.13 10.38
CA GLN A 216 22.88 -19.37 9.15
C GLN A 216 21.56 -19.17 8.38
N ASN A 217 20.73 -20.21 8.26
CA ASN A 217 19.42 -20.15 7.61
C ASN A 217 18.43 -19.22 8.35
N GLN A 218 18.44 -19.21 9.68
CA GLN A 218 17.60 -18.29 10.46
C GLN A 218 18.08 -16.83 10.35
N ASN A 219 19.40 -16.58 10.38
CA ASN A 219 19.94 -15.24 10.12
C ASN A 219 19.65 -14.77 8.70
N GLU A 220 19.76 -15.68 7.72
CA GLU A 220 19.42 -15.40 6.32
C GLU A 220 17.94 -15.07 6.15
N ALA A 221 17.03 -15.73 6.90
CA ALA A 221 15.62 -15.37 6.92
C ALA A 221 15.42 -13.90 7.32
N ILE A 222 16.09 -13.45 8.39
CA ILE A 222 16.03 -12.07 8.90
C ILE A 222 16.65 -11.08 7.89
N ARG A 223 17.76 -11.47 7.26
CA ARG A 223 18.39 -10.68 6.19
C ARG A 223 17.44 -10.48 5.01
N LEU A 224 16.79 -11.55 4.55
CA LEU A 224 15.84 -11.53 3.44
C LEU A 224 14.56 -10.75 3.78
N LEU A 225 14.10 -10.78 5.04
CA LEU A 225 13.03 -9.88 5.49
C LEU A 225 13.44 -8.41 5.33
N SER A 226 14.66 -8.06 5.74
CA SER A 226 15.18 -6.70 5.62
C SER A 226 15.41 -6.27 4.17
N GLU A 227 15.86 -7.19 3.30
CA GLU A 227 16.01 -6.94 1.86
C GLU A 227 14.65 -6.72 1.18
N SER A 228 13.63 -7.49 1.58
CA SER A 228 12.26 -7.31 1.11
C SER A 228 11.71 -5.93 1.52
N LEU A 229 11.93 -5.50 2.76
CA LEU A 229 11.50 -4.17 3.22
C LEU A 229 12.22 -3.03 2.49
N ASN A 230 13.50 -3.21 2.13
CA ASN A 230 14.24 -2.24 1.33
C ASN A 230 13.65 -2.15 -0.08
N ALA A 231 13.37 -3.29 -0.72
CA ALA A 231 12.72 -3.32 -2.03
C ALA A 231 11.34 -2.65 -1.99
N SER A 232 10.50 -2.98 -1.01
CA SER A 232 9.19 -2.34 -0.80
C SER A 232 9.32 -0.83 -0.56
N GLY A 233 10.27 -0.41 0.28
CA GLY A 233 10.51 1.01 0.55
C GLY A 233 10.91 1.80 -0.69
N ARG A 234 11.78 1.25 -1.54
CA ARG A 234 12.15 1.89 -2.81
C ARG A 234 10.97 1.95 -3.79
N VAL A 235 10.16 0.91 -3.87
CA VAL A 235 8.91 0.94 -4.67
C VAL A 235 7.96 2.02 -4.15
N SER A 236 7.77 2.13 -2.83
CA SER A 236 6.92 3.18 -2.24
C SER A 236 7.46 4.59 -2.48
N VAL A 237 8.78 4.80 -2.49
CA VAL A 237 9.37 6.08 -2.91
C VAL A 237 8.99 6.39 -4.36
N MET A 238 9.07 5.40 -5.26
CA MET A 238 8.70 5.58 -6.66
C MET A 238 7.21 5.87 -6.84
N ASP A 239 6.33 5.16 -6.12
CA ASP A 239 4.89 5.40 -6.14
C ASP A 239 4.55 6.81 -5.63
N LEU A 240 5.22 7.24 -4.57
CA LEU A 240 5.07 8.57 -4.00
C LEU A 240 5.55 9.64 -4.99
N HIS A 241 6.74 9.46 -5.57
CA HIS A 241 7.31 10.41 -6.55
C HIS A 241 6.43 10.52 -7.79
N LYS A 242 5.94 9.39 -8.32
CA LYS A 242 5.00 9.38 -9.45
C LYS A 242 3.73 10.15 -9.11
N SER A 243 3.15 9.91 -7.95
CA SER A 243 1.88 10.51 -7.53
C SER A 243 2.02 12.03 -7.29
N VAL A 244 3.07 12.44 -6.56
CA VAL A 244 3.37 13.85 -6.31
C VAL A 244 3.69 14.58 -7.61
N THR A 245 4.49 13.97 -8.50
CA THR A 245 4.79 14.55 -9.81
C THR A 245 3.54 14.66 -10.69
N ALA A 246 2.68 13.64 -10.69
CA ALA A 246 1.42 13.70 -11.43
C ALA A 246 0.53 14.83 -10.92
N GLN A 247 0.39 14.98 -9.60
CA GLN A 247 -0.39 16.06 -9.02
C GLN A 247 0.25 17.44 -9.25
N TYR A 248 1.58 17.54 -9.22
CA TYR A 248 2.29 18.76 -9.57
C TYR A 248 2.00 19.18 -11.01
N VAL A 249 2.09 18.25 -11.96
CA VAL A 249 1.77 18.52 -13.38
C VAL A 249 0.30 18.93 -13.54
N THR A 250 -0.63 18.32 -12.79
CA THR A 250 -2.05 18.73 -12.77
C THR A 250 -2.22 20.16 -12.25
N ALA A 251 -1.64 20.48 -11.09
CA ALA A 251 -1.71 21.82 -10.52
C ALA A 251 -1.05 22.87 -11.43
N TYR A 252 0.07 22.53 -12.07
CA TYR A 252 0.71 23.36 -13.09
C TYR A 252 -0.21 23.58 -14.31
N GLY A 253 -0.90 22.54 -14.78
CA GLY A 253 -1.89 22.66 -15.85
C GLY A 253 -3.05 23.59 -15.49
N SER A 254 -3.55 23.51 -14.26
CA SER A 254 -4.60 24.42 -13.75
C SER A 254 -4.08 25.86 -13.60
N TRP A 255 -2.81 26.04 -13.21
CA TRP A 255 -2.16 27.36 -13.20
C TRP A 255 -2.03 27.95 -14.61
N GLU A 256 -1.64 27.15 -15.60
CA GLU A 256 -1.60 27.55 -17.01
C GLU A 256 -3.00 27.94 -17.52
N GLN A 257 -4.06 27.29 -17.03
CA GLN A 257 -5.44 27.63 -17.35
C GLN A 257 -5.88 28.96 -16.72
N VAL A 258 -5.46 29.26 -15.49
CA VAL A 258 -5.67 30.58 -14.86
C VAL A 258 -4.96 31.68 -15.66
N THR A 259 -3.71 31.43 -16.02
CA THR A 259 -2.88 32.37 -16.80
C THR A 259 -3.51 32.62 -18.17
N PHE A 260 -3.91 31.55 -18.87
CA PHE A 260 -4.61 31.62 -20.15
C PHE A 260 -5.89 32.46 -20.05
N ASN A 261 -6.79 32.11 -19.13
CA ASN A 261 -8.08 32.81 -18.99
C ASN A 261 -7.91 34.28 -18.58
N THR A 262 -6.82 34.62 -17.89
CA THR A 262 -6.45 36.00 -17.59
C THR A 262 -5.98 36.74 -18.84
N GLU A 263 -5.13 36.13 -19.68
CA GLU A 263 -4.73 36.68 -20.98
C GLU A 263 -5.96 36.97 -21.86
N VAL A 264 -6.89 36.00 -21.95
CA VAL A 264 -8.12 36.14 -22.73
C VAL A 264 -8.98 37.28 -22.22
N LEU A 265 -9.25 37.33 -20.92
CA LEU A 265 -10.08 38.38 -20.34
C LEU A 265 -9.47 39.76 -20.58
N ASN A 266 -8.15 39.89 -20.46
CA ASN A 266 -7.45 41.14 -20.73
C ASN A 266 -7.54 41.56 -22.21
N LEU A 267 -7.49 40.60 -23.14
CA LEU A 267 -7.70 40.87 -24.56
C LEU A 267 -9.13 41.38 -24.80
N LEU A 268 -10.14 40.64 -24.31
CA LEU A 268 -11.54 41.02 -24.47
C LEU A 268 -11.86 42.39 -23.85
N LYS A 269 -11.31 42.72 -22.68
CA LYS A 269 -11.47 44.03 -22.05
C LYS A 269 -10.82 45.17 -22.84
N LYS A 270 -9.73 44.91 -23.56
CA LYS A 270 -9.13 45.90 -24.47
C LYS A 270 -10.03 46.14 -25.69
N GLU A 271 -10.53 45.07 -26.29
CA GLU A 271 -11.44 45.15 -27.45
C GLU A 271 -12.79 45.79 -27.08
N GLU A 272 -13.28 45.60 -25.84
CA GLU A 272 -14.49 46.25 -25.31
C GLU A 272 -14.43 47.77 -25.48
N VAL A 273 -13.28 48.38 -25.16
CA VAL A 273 -13.09 49.84 -25.22
C VAL A 273 -13.20 50.35 -26.66
N ILE A 274 -12.69 49.58 -27.63
CA ILE A 274 -12.72 49.92 -29.05
C ILE A 274 -14.15 49.80 -29.57
N LEU A 275 -14.79 48.65 -29.33
CA LEU A 275 -16.16 48.38 -29.75
C LEU A 275 -17.15 49.38 -29.18
N ARG A 276 -17.02 49.73 -27.90
CA ARG A 276 -17.86 50.76 -27.26
C ARG A 276 -17.82 52.07 -28.02
N ARG A 277 -16.62 52.58 -28.36
CA ARG A 277 -16.47 53.85 -29.08
C ARG A 277 -17.05 53.78 -30.49
N MET A 278 -16.92 52.64 -31.17
CA MET A 278 -17.45 52.47 -32.52
C MET A 278 -18.99 52.37 -32.50
N THR A 279 -19.57 51.73 -31.48
CA THR A 279 -21.02 51.73 -31.26
C THR A 279 -21.55 53.12 -30.89
N GLU A 280 -20.86 53.87 -30.03
CA GLU A 280 -21.21 55.27 -29.69
C GLU A 280 -21.18 56.19 -30.92
N LYS A 281 -20.29 55.91 -31.88
CA LYS A 281 -20.20 56.61 -33.18
C LYS A 281 -21.16 56.08 -34.25
N GLY A 282 -21.99 55.09 -33.93
CA GLY A 282 -22.97 54.51 -34.86
C GLY A 282 -22.40 53.59 -35.94
N VAL A 283 -21.11 53.23 -35.86
CA VAL A 283 -20.44 52.31 -36.81
C VAL A 283 -20.93 50.86 -36.61
N TYR A 284 -21.16 50.47 -35.34
CA TYR A 284 -21.67 49.14 -34.99
C TYR A 284 -23.00 49.20 -34.23
N ARG A 285 -23.79 48.13 -34.30
CA ARG A 285 -25.10 48.04 -33.63
C ARG A 285 -24.94 47.82 -32.14
N GLN A 286 -25.87 48.37 -31.35
CA GLN A 286 -25.90 48.17 -29.90
C GLN A 286 -26.09 46.70 -29.51
N THR A 287 -26.82 45.93 -30.31
CA THR A 287 -27.01 44.48 -30.12
C THR A 287 -25.69 43.71 -30.19
N ASP A 288 -24.79 44.13 -31.09
CA ASP A 288 -23.51 43.47 -31.32
C ASP A 288 -22.55 43.76 -30.16
N TYR A 289 -22.59 44.99 -29.64
CA TYR A 289 -21.88 45.38 -28.42
C TYR A 289 -22.39 44.62 -27.19
N LEU A 290 -23.70 44.46 -27.02
CA LEU A 290 -24.27 43.68 -25.92
C LEU A 290 -23.87 42.20 -26.00
N ALA A 291 -23.86 41.61 -27.20
CA ALA A 291 -23.39 40.23 -27.41
C ALA A 291 -21.91 40.07 -27.05
N PHE A 292 -21.08 41.07 -27.37
CA PHE A 292 -19.68 41.10 -26.95
C PHE A 292 -19.54 41.15 -25.41
N LEU A 293 -20.31 42.01 -24.72
CA LEU A 293 -20.27 42.10 -23.25
C LEU A 293 -20.65 40.78 -22.56
N VAL A 294 -21.64 40.05 -23.08
CA VAL A 294 -21.98 38.71 -22.58
C VAL A 294 -20.77 37.77 -22.66
N THR A 295 -19.96 37.88 -23.72
CA THR A 295 -18.73 37.08 -23.89
C THR A 295 -17.67 37.46 -22.86
N VAL A 296 -17.49 38.76 -22.57
CA VAL A 296 -16.59 39.24 -21.50
C VAL A 296 -17.01 38.66 -20.15
N GLN A 297 -18.30 38.75 -19.80
CA GLN A 297 -18.82 38.26 -18.54
C GLN A 297 -18.68 36.74 -18.41
N GLN A 298 -18.94 35.99 -19.49
CA GLN A 298 -18.73 34.55 -19.53
C GLN A 298 -17.26 34.18 -19.27
N GLN A 299 -16.31 34.98 -19.78
CA GLN A 299 -14.89 34.79 -19.55
C GLN A 299 -14.48 35.08 -18.10
N GLU A 300 -15.09 36.08 -17.44
CA GLU A 300 -14.85 36.35 -16.00
C GLU A 300 -15.28 35.17 -15.11
N ILE A 301 -16.40 34.54 -15.44
CA ILE A 301 -16.87 33.32 -14.77
C ILE A 301 -15.87 32.17 -14.98
N GLN A 302 -15.39 31.97 -16.21
CA GLN A 302 -14.40 30.93 -16.51
C GLN A 302 -13.08 31.15 -15.76
N LEU A 303 -12.61 32.40 -15.65
CA LEU A 303 -11.42 32.72 -14.87
C LEU A 303 -11.62 32.40 -13.37
N SER A 304 -12.80 32.73 -12.83
CA SER A 304 -13.13 32.41 -11.44
C SER A 304 -13.14 30.90 -11.18
N GLN A 305 -13.72 30.12 -12.10
CA GLN A 305 -13.71 28.66 -12.03
C GLN A 305 -12.29 28.08 -12.13
N ALA A 306 -11.46 28.60 -13.04
CA ALA A 306 -10.06 28.16 -13.18
C ALA A 306 -9.24 28.43 -11.90
N ARG A 307 -9.48 29.57 -11.23
CA ARG A 307 -8.82 29.90 -9.95
C ARG A 307 -9.21 28.93 -8.85
N LEU A 308 -10.49 28.59 -8.74
CA LEU A 308 -10.98 27.60 -7.76
C LEU A 308 -10.36 26.22 -8.03
N GLN A 309 -10.32 25.79 -9.29
CA GLN A 309 -9.70 24.52 -9.67
C GLN A 309 -8.21 24.48 -9.28
N TYR A 310 -7.47 25.54 -9.62
CA TYR A 310 -6.06 25.64 -9.24
C TYR A 310 -5.84 25.62 -7.72
N GLN A 311 -6.67 26.31 -6.94
CA GLN A 311 -6.60 26.26 -5.47
C GLN A 311 -6.79 24.83 -4.94
N ASN A 312 -7.76 24.09 -5.48
CA ASN A 312 -8.01 22.69 -5.09
C ASN A 312 -6.85 21.76 -5.48
N ASP A 313 -6.32 21.91 -6.69
CA ASP A 313 -5.22 21.08 -7.18
C ASP A 313 -3.92 21.36 -6.42
N PHE A 314 -3.67 22.63 -6.07
CA PHE A 314 -2.52 23.05 -5.28
C PHE A 314 -2.64 22.58 -3.81
N ALA A 315 -3.83 22.67 -3.21
CA ALA A 315 -4.07 22.12 -1.88
C ALA A 315 -3.86 20.60 -1.84
N THR A 316 -4.29 19.89 -2.90
CA THR A 316 -4.06 18.45 -3.04
C THR A 316 -2.58 18.11 -3.17
N LEU A 317 -1.81 18.92 -3.92
CA LEU A 317 -0.35 18.78 -4.01
C LEU A 317 0.31 18.94 -2.63
N ASN A 318 -0.07 19.97 -1.87
CA ASN A 318 0.46 20.21 -0.54
C ASN A 318 0.10 19.06 0.42
N TYR A 319 -1.15 18.57 0.36
CA TYR A 319 -1.60 17.41 1.12
C TYR A 319 -0.74 16.17 0.86
N LEU A 320 -0.50 15.82 -0.41
CA LEU A 320 0.35 14.67 -0.77
C LEU A 320 1.81 14.85 -0.32
N ALA A 321 2.30 16.08 -0.26
CA ALA A 321 3.66 16.41 0.16
C ALA A 321 3.82 16.63 1.68
N GLY A 322 2.75 16.46 2.46
CA GLY A 322 2.75 16.71 3.91
C GLY A 322 2.93 18.18 4.29
N ILE A 323 2.62 19.11 3.38
CA ILE A 323 2.73 20.55 3.58
C ILE A 323 1.37 21.09 4.02
N THR A 324 1.33 21.85 5.12
CA THR A 324 0.08 22.37 5.70
C THR A 324 -0.32 23.75 5.21
N ASP A 325 0.60 24.45 4.54
CA ASP A 325 0.34 25.78 3.96
C ASP A 325 -0.68 25.67 2.82
N THR A 326 -1.68 26.56 2.80
CA THR A 326 -2.73 26.61 1.76
C THR A 326 -2.58 27.82 0.84
N THR A 327 -1.58 28.66 1.05
CA THR A 327 -1.34 29.84 0.22
C THR A 327 -0.88 29.42 -1.17
N ALA A 328 -1.68 29.71 -2.19
CA ALA A 328 -1.40 29.33 -3.56
C ALA A 328 -0.27 30.21 -4.15
N VAL A 329 0.72 29.57 -4.77
CA VAL A 329 1.92 30.22 -5.33
C VAL A 329 2.14 29.72 -6.75
N ALA A 330 2.47 30.63 -7.67
CA ALA A 330 2.78 30.29 -9.05
C ALA A 330 3.75 29.09 -9.14
N LEU A 331 3.42 28.13 -10.00
CA LEU A 331 4.21 26.93 -10.19
C LEU A 331 5.10 27.07 -11.41
N GLU A 332 6.36 26.67 -11.27
CA GLU A 332 7.30 26.60 -12.38
C GLU A 332 6.98 25.41 -13.28
N LYS A 333 7.21 25.57 -14.59
CA LYS A 333 7.07 24.48 -15.55
C LYS A 333 8.02 23.34 -15.18
N PRO A 334 7.52 22.10 -15.02
CA PRO A 334 8.38 20.97 -14.68
C PRO A 334 9.27 20.61 -15.88
N VAL A 335 10.55 20.37 -15.61
CA VAL A 335 11.52 19.87 -16.57
C VAL A 335 11.68 18.36 -16.34
N PHE A 336 11.41 17.57 -17.37
CA PHE A 336 11.60 16.13 -17.34
C PHE A 336 12.59 15.71 -18.41
N ASP A 337 13.62 14.99 -18.00
CA ASP A 337 14.43 14.19 -18.92
C ASP A 337 13.70 12.89 -19.21
N ILE A 338 13.56 12.56 -20.50
CA ILE A 338 13.05 11.24 -20.90
C ILE A 338 14.21 10.27 -20.71
N SER A 339 14.02 9.37 -19.76
CA SER A 339 15.03 8.40 -19.39
C SER A 339 14.80 7.09 -20.17
N LEU A 340 15.88 6.40 -20.60
CA LEU A 340 15.80 5.17 -21.39
C LEU A 340 15.16 4.03 -20.58
N VAL A 341 14.04 3.48 -21.03
CA VAL A 341 13.34 2.40 -20.31
C VAL A 341 14.25 1.17 -20.16
N PRO A 342 14.50 0.67 -18.93
CA PRO A 342 15.46 -0.37 -18.67
C PRO A 342 14.81 -1.76 -18.87
N GLU A 343 15.67 -2.79 -18.93
CA GLU A 343 15.22 -4.18 -18.95
C GLU A 343 14.38 -4.49 -17.69
N PRO A 344 13.23 -5.18 -17.81
CA PRO A 344 12.29 -5.38 -16.70
C PRO A 344 12.95 -6.01 -15.47
N THR A 345 13.89 -6.94 -15.68
CA THR A 345 14.60 -7.67 -14.62
C THR A 345 15.60 -6.82 -13.85
N SER A 346 15.99 -5.66 -14.40
CA SER A 346 16.88 -4.70 -13.74
C SER A 346 16.14 -3.63 -12.95
N THR A 347 14.80 -3.60 -13.03
CA THR A 347 13.97 -2.64 -12.31
C THR A 347 13.85 -2.97 -10.82
N ILE A 348 13.59 -1.94 -10.02
CA ILE A 348 13.31 -2.12 -8.59
C ILE A 348 12.08 -3.01 -8.32
N PHE A 349 11.06 -2.94 -9.18
CA PHE A 349 9.84 -3.72 -9.08
C PHE A 349 10.10 -5.23 -9.20
N TYR A 350 11.12 -5.62 -9.98
CA TYR A 350 11.49 -7.03 -10.13
C TYR A 350 12.23 -7.59 -8.91
N GLN A 351 12.90 -6.74 -8.13
CA GLN A 351 13.70 -7.18 -6.98
C GLN A 351 12.88 -7.96 -5.95
N GLN A 352 11.60 -7.62 -5.77
CA GLN A 352 10.71 -8.33 -4.86
C GLN A 352 10.57 -9.81 -5.25
N TYR A 353 10.39 -10.13 -6.54
CA TYR A 353 10.30 -11.53 -7.01
C TYR A 353 11.59 -12.31 -6.80
N ARG A 354 12.75 -11.63 -6.89
CA ARG A 354 14.06 -12.21 -6.58
C ARG A 354 14.15 -12.56 -5.10
N VAL A 355 13.84 -11.61 -4.22
CA VAL A 355 13.89 -11.79 -2.77
C VAL A 355 12.91 -12.86 -2.31
N ASP A 356 11.69 -12.89 -2.86
CA ASP A 356 10.69 -13.90 -2.51
C ASP A 356 11.11 -15.31 -2.91
N SER A 357 11.81 -15.48 -4.05
CA SER A 357 12.40 -16.77 -4.41
C SER A 357 13.45 -17.22 -3.38
N LEU A 358 14.31 -16.29 -2.93
CA LEU A 358 15.30 -16.59 -1.91
C LEU A 358 14.64 -16.92 -0.57
N LYS A 359 13.56 -16.24 -0.19
CA LYS A 359 12.76 -16.54 1.01
C LYS A 359 12.15 -17.94 0.95
N LEU A 360 11.61 -18.34 -0.20
CA LEU A 360 11.07 -19.68 -0.39
C LEU A 360 12.15 -20.76 -0.30
N ARG A 361 13.30 -20.56 -0.95
CA ARG A 361 14.47 -21.45 -0.81
C ARG A 361 14.98 -21.53 0.62
N ASN A 362 15.03 -20.41 1.33
CA ASN A 362 15.45 -20.38 2.72
C ASN A 362 14.44 -21.11 3.63
N SER A 363 13.14 -20.94 3.38
CA SER A 363 12.08 -21.65 4.10
C SER A 363 12.10 -23.15 3.82
N ASP A 364 12.41 -23.56 2.59
CA ASP A 364 12.60 -24.96 2.21
C ASP A 364 13.74 -25.61 3.01
N ALA A 365 14.89 -24.94 3.08
CA ALA A 365 16.02 -25.41 3.88
C ALA A 365 15.71 -25.40 5.39
N LEU A 366 14.89 -24.46 5.88
CA LEU A 366 14.45 -24.43 7.30
C LEU A 366 13.66 -25.68 7.68
N ILE A 367 12.83 -26.20 6.75
CA ILE A 367 12.12 -27.46 6.94
C ILE A 367 13.13 -28.56 7.24
N ASP A 368 14.15 -28.74 6.40
CA ASP A 368 15.19 -29.75 6.60
C ASP A 368 15.94 -29.60 7.92
N TYR A 369 16.24 -28.37 8.34
CA TYR A 369 16.91 -28.12 9.61
C TYR A 369 16.07 -28.50 10.83
N ASN A 370 14.74 -28.46 10.74
CA ASN A 370 13.86 -28.87 11.84
C ASN A 370 13.87 -30.39 12.10
N TYR A 371 14.30 -31.19 11.13
CA TYR A 371 14.45 -32.65 11.25
C TYR A 371 15.90 -33.07 11.59
N LYS A 372 16.80 -32.12 11.86
CA LYS A 372 18.14 -32.43 12.38
C LYS A 372 18.13 -32.55 13.91
N PRO A 373 19.07 -33.31 14.50
CA PRO A 373 19.17 -33.42 15.95
C PRO A 373 19.31 -32.06 16.65
N LYS A 374 18.52 -31.85 17.70
CA LYS A 374 18.59 -30.69 18.59
C LYS A 374 19.17 -31.13 19.92
N ILE A 375 20.22 -30.44 20.37
CA ILE A 375 20.93 -30.77 21.61
C ILE A 375 20.71 -29.62 22.59
N ASN A 376 20.29 -29.95 23.81
CA ASN A 376 20.15 -29.01 24.91
C ASN A 376 20.90 -29.55 26.13
N ALA A 377 21.75 -28.73 26.74
CA ALA A 377 22.38 -29.05 28.02
C ALA A 377 21.75 -28.22 29.13
N TYR A 378 21.60 -28.79 30.31
CA TYR A 378 21.16 -28.05 31.48
C TYR A 378 21.91 -28.47 32.74
N VAL A 379 22.00 -27.53 33.67
CA VAL A 379 22.42 -27.74 35.06
C VAL A 379 21.36 -27.08 35.92
N ASP A 380 20.88 -27.75 36.95
CA ASP A 380 19.96 -27.18 37.91
C ASP A 380 20.42 -27.42 39.35
N GLY A 381 19.87 -26.60 40.24
CA GLY A 381 20.08 -26.72 41.66
C GLY A 381 18.93 -26.09 42.43
N GLY A 382 18.62 -26.68 43.58
CA GLY A 382 17.55 -26.18 44.45
C GLY A 382 16.96 -27.26 45.34
N TYR A 383 15.75 -27.00 45.82
CA TYR A 383 15.03 -27.88 46.74
C TYR A 383 14.00 -28.71 45.99
N VAL A 384 13.96 -30.01 46.25
CA VAL A 384 12.87 -30.90 45.83
C VAL A 384 12.46 -31.74 47.03
N THR A 385 11.31 -31.45 47.62
CA THR A 385 10.93 -32.01 48.93
C THR A 385 9.43 -32.27 49.05
N THR A 386 9.07 -33.18 49.94
CA THR A 386 7.70 -33.40 50.44
C THR A 386 7.41 -32.60 51.71
N PHE A 387 8.39 -31.83 52.21
CA PHE A 387 8.42 -31.17 53.54
C PHE A 387 8.25 -32.12 54.75
N GLN A 388 8.41 -33.42 54.55
CA GLN A 388 8.56 -34.38 55.65
C GLN A 388 9.99 -34.30 56.24
N GLU A 389 10.22 -34.92 57.39
CA GLU A 389 11.42 -34.80 58.24
C GLU A 389 12.76 -34.54 57.50
N GLN A 390 13.62 -33.70 58.09
CA GLN A 390 14.95 -33.33 57.55
C GLN A 390 14.91 -32.57 56.21
N TYR A 391 13.94 -31.67 56.03
CA TYR A 391 13.78 -30.84 54.82
C TYR A 391 15.05 -30.12 54.34
N TRP A 392 15.98 -29.79 55.23
CA TRP A 392 17.26 -29.17 54.91
C TRP A 392 18.21 -30.06 54.09
N LYS A 393 18.02 -31.38 54.09
CA LYS A 393 18.82 -32.35 53.29
C LYS A 393 18.34 -32.49 51.84
N HIS A 394 17.22 -31.87 51.49
CA HIS A 394 16.60 -32.00 50.16
C HIS A 394 17.05 -30.91 49.17
N PHE A 395 18.17 -30.25 49.45
CA PHE A 395 18.86 -29.39 48.50
C PHE A 395 19.81 -30.24 47.65
N GLY A 396 19.71 -30.13 46.33
CA GLY A 396 20.52 -30.90 45.40
C GLY A 396 20.88 -30.12 44.14
N THR A 397 21.73 -30.72 43.32
CA THR A 397 22.07 -30.24 41.98
C THR A 397 21.98 -31.39 41.00
N SER A 398 21.61 -31.11 39.75
CA SER A 398 21.62 -32.09 38.68
C SER A 398 22.15 -31.46 37.39
N PHE A 399 22.57 -32.31 36.46
CA PHE A 399 22.92 -31.90 35.11
C PHE A 399 22.43 -32.94 34.12
N GLY A 400 22.14 -32.51 32.90
CA GLY A 400 21.64 -33.42 31.88
C GLY A 400 21.86 -32.91 30.46
N LEU A 401 21.83 -33.87 29.54
CA LEU A 401 21.84 -33.63 28.10
C LEU A 401 20.54 -34.20 27.51
N ASN A 402 19.82 -33.36 26.78
CA ASN A 402 18.65 -33.76 26.01
C ASN A 402 19.00 -33.71 24.52
N ILE A 403 18.77 -34.83 23.82
CA ILE A 403 18.91 -34.92 22.37
C ILE A 403 17.53 -35.29 21.81
N THR A 404 16.99 -34.43 20.95
CA THR A 404 15.69 -34.66 20.30
C THR A 404 15.87 -34.74 18.79
N VAL A 405 15.38 -35.84 18.19
CA VAL A 405 15.39 -36.07 16.74
C VAL A 405 13.99 -36.53 16.30
N PRO A 406 13.27 -35.78 15.45
CA PRO A 406 12.00 -36.26 14.89
C PRO A 406 12.26 -37.43 13.92
N ILE A 407 11.65 -38.59 14.16
CA ILE A 407 11.82 -39.79 13.33
C ILE A 407 10.63 -39.97 12.36
N TYR A 408 9.41 -39.78 12.85
CA TYR A 408 8.19 -39.87 12.07
C TYR A 408 7.21 -38.77 12.49
N ASP A 409 6.67 -38.06 11.51
CA ASP A 409 5.84 -36.87 11.69
C ASP A 409 4.49 -36.98 10.95
N GLY A 410 4.16 -38.14 10.37
CA GLY A 410 2.97 -38.31 9.55
C GLY A 410 3.05 -37.63 8.18
N LYS A 411 4.24 -37.57 7.56
CA LYS A 411 4.52 -36.92 6.26
C LYS A 411 4.43 -35.39 6.29
N GLN A 412 4.48 -34.77 7.47
CA GLN A 412 4.43 -33.30 7.59
C GLN A 412 5.58 -32.61 6.84
N ARG A 413 6.79 -33.17 6.90
CA ARG A 413 7.96 -32.69 6.14
C ARG A 413 7.66 -32.59 4.65
N GLN A 414 7.15 -33.67 4.06
CA GLN A 414 6.81 -33.71 2.64
C GLN A 414 5.75 -32.67 2.30
N MET A 415 4.67 -32.61 3.09
CA MET A 415 3.60 -31.62 2.88
C MET A 415 4.11 -30.18 3.01
N GLN A 416 5.09 -29.90 3.87
CA GLN A 416 5.70 -28.57 3.98
C GLN A 416 6.50 -28.22 2.71
N HIS A 417 7.29 -29.15 2.16
CA HIS A 417 7.99 -28.94 0.87
C HIS A 417 6.99 -28.77 -0.30
N ASP A 418 5.89 -29.53 -0.30
CA ASP A 418 4.83 -29.38 -1.30
C ASP A 418 4.21 -27.97 -1.23
N LYS A 419 3.99 -27.44 -0.02
CA LYS A 419 3.52 -26.04 0.16
C LYS A 419 4.51 -25.02 -0.38
N ILE A 420 5.82 -25.21 -0.18
CA ILE A 420 6.84 -24.31 -0.76
C ILE A 420 6.85 -24.41 -2.28
N THR A 421 6.74 -25.62 -2.85
CA THR A 421 6.67 -25.83 -4.30
C THR A 421 5.46 -25.15 -4.91
N ILE A 422 4.29 -25.24 -4.27
CA ILE A 422 3.08 -24.53 -4.69
C ILE A 422 3.29 -23.01 -4.63
N ALA A 423 3.86 -22.49 -3.53
CA ALA A 423 4.16 -21.07 -3.39
C ALA A 423 5.15 -20.55 -4.46
N GLU A 424 6.17 -21.34 -4.81
CA GLU A 424 7.14 -21.01 -5.85
C GLU A 424 6.47 -20.93 -7.24
N ARG A 425 5.55 -21.85 -7.55
CA ARG A 425 4.73 -21.80 -8.77
C ARG A 425 3.84 -20.56 -8.80
N THR A 426 3.19 -20.23 -7.67
CA THR A 426 2.38 -19.02 -7.54
C THR A 426 3.22 -17.75 -7.79
N ARG A 427 4.38 -17.63 -7.14
CA ARG A 427 5.33 -16.51 -7.35
C ARG A 427 5.75 -16.41 -8.81
N GLN A 428 6.00 -17.56 -9.47
CA GLN A 428 6.39 -17.62 -10.89
C GLN A 428 5.28 -17.05 -11.79
N GLY A 429 4.03 -17.47 -11.54
CA GLY A 429 2.87 -16.93 -12.24
C GLY A 429 2.73 -15.41 -12.10
N TYR A 430 2.90 -14.88 -10.89
CA TYR A 430 2.88 -13.42 -10.66
C TYR A 430 4.03 -12.70 -11.36
N ARG A 431 5.24 -13.24 -11.32
CA ARG A 431 6.40 -12.70 -12.05
C ARG A 431 6.13 -12.66 -13.55
N ASP A 432 5.65 -13.75 -14.14
CA ASP A 432 5.42 -13.85 -15.58
C ASP A 432 4.25 -12.97 -16.03
N PHE A 433 3.27 -12.75 -15.15
CA PHE A 433 2.23 -11.76 -15.38
C PHE A 433 2.78 -10.33 -15.33
N PHE A 434 3.60 -10.00 -14.32
CA PHE A 434 4.27 -8.70 -14.22
C PHE A 434 5.11 -8.38 -15.46
N LEU A 435 5.92 -9.33 -15.96
CA LEU A 435 6.73 -9.12 -17.16
C LEU A 435 5.88 -8.77 -18.39
N ARG A 436 4.73 -9.43 -18.56
CA ARG A 436 3.78 -9.13 -19.65
C ARG A 436 3.09 -7.78 -19.46
N GLN A 437 2.70 -7.44 -18.24
CA GLN A 437 2.10 -6.14 -17.95
C GLN A 437 3.09 -5.00 -18.16
N TYR A 438 4.33 -5.17 -17.72
CA TYR A 438 5.39 -4.18 -17.89
C TYR A 438 5.63 -3.88 -19.37
N SER A 439 5.83 -4.92 -20.19
CA SER A 439 6.08 -4.73 -21.63
C SER A 439 4.91 -4.05 -22.33
N GLN A 440 3.68 -4.46 -22.03
CA GLN A 440 2.46 -3.83 -22.57
C GLN A 440 2.33 -2.37 -22.14
N GLN A 441 2.55 -2.06 -20.87
CA GLN A 441 2.41 -0.71 -20.32
C GLN A 441 3.45 0.24 -20.93
N VAL A 442 4.71 -0.19 -21.02
CA VAL A 442 5.78 0.59 -21.63
C VAL A 442 5.49 0.86 -23.11
N ALA A 443 5.07 -0.16 -23.86
CA ALA A 443 4.72 -0.02 -25.27
C ALA A 443 3.54 0.95 -25.47
N GLN A 444 2.50 0.86 -24.64
CA GLN A 444 1.35 1.77 -24.67
C GLN A 444 1.76 3.22 -24.38
N LEU A 445 2.58 3.45 -23.36
CA LEU A 445 3.03 4.80 -23.00
C LEU A 445 3.91 5.40 -24.10
N ALA A 446 4.81 4.61 -24.70
CA ALA A 446 5.62 5.05 -25.82
C ALA A 446 4.76 5.41 -27.04
N GLN A 447 3.70 4.62 -27.32
CA GLN A 447 2.76 4.94 -28.39
C GLN A 447 1.98 6.22 -28.10
N GLN A 448 1.43 6.37 -26.89
CA GLN A 448 0.70 7.57 -26.48
C GLN A 448 1.58 8.81 -26.60
N LEU A 449 2.83 8.75 -26.13
CA LEU A 449 3.78 9.86 -26.22
C LEU A 449 4.00 10.30 -27.67
N ARG A 450 4.27 9.35 -28.58
CA ARG A 450 4.46 9.65 -30.01
C ARG A 450 3.22 10.27 -30.64
N THR A 451 2.04 9.70 -30.37
CA THR A 451 0.77 10.21 -30.92
C THR A 451 0.44 11.61 -30.37
N THR A 452 0.66 11.86 -29.08
CA THR A 452 0.45 13.18 -28.47
C THR A 452 1.42 14.22 -29.03
N GLN A 453 2.68 13.85 -29.30
CA GLN A 453 3.64 14.76 -29.93
C GLN A 453 3.22 15.14 -31.35
N ALA A 454 2.84 14.15 -32.18
CA ALA A 454 2.33 14.41 -33.52
C ALA A 454 1.07 15.30 -33.52
N LEU A 455 0.17 15.09 -32.55
CA LEU A 455 -1.02 15.95 -32.37
C LEU A 455 -0.64 17.40 -32.04
N ILE A 456 0.33 17.60 -31.15
CA ILE A 456 0.82 18.95 -30.80
C ILE A 456 1.41 19.65 -32.04
N GLU A 457 2.18 18.93 -32.87
CA GLU A 457 2.74 19.46 -34.12
C GLU A 457 1.65 19.86 -35.13
N GLN A 458 0.61 19.03 -35.29
CA GLN A 458 -0.54 19.34 -36.13
C GLN A 458 -1.30 20.57 -35.61
N GLN A 459 -1.54 20.66 -34.31
CA GLN A 459 -2.22 21.80 -33.68
C GLN A 459 -1.40 23.10 -33.81
N ASN A 460 -0.08 23.02 -33.64
CA ASN A 460 0.81 24.18 -33.88
C ASN A 460 0.73 24.68 -35.32
N SER A 461 0.56 23.78 -36.29
CA SER A 461 0.35 24.15 -37.69
C SER A 461 -1.00 24.83 -37.90
N GLN A 462 -2.07 24.31 -37.28
CA GLN A 462 -3.40 24.93 -37.32
C GLN A 462 -3.42 26.31 -36.67
N LEU A 463 -2.72 26.49 -35.54
CA LEU A 463 -2.65 27.74 -34.79
C LEU A 463 -2.19 28.91 -35.69
N LYS A 464 -1.21 28.68 -36.57
CA LYS A 464 -0.71 29.69 -37.52
C LYS A 464 -1.80 30.23 -38.46
N TYR A 465 -2.73 29.37 -38.90
CA TYR A 465 -3.82 29.78 -39.79
C TYR A 465 -4.90 30.56 -39.02
N VAL A 466 -5.24 30.09 -37.83
CA VAL A 466 -6.27 30.73 -37.00
C VAL A 466 -5.79 32.07 -36.47
N GLU A 467 -4.51 32.20 -36.13
CA GLU A 467 -3.87 33.47 -35.76
C GLU A 467 -3.95 34.50 -36.90
N ARG A 468 -3.59 34.11 -38.12
CA ARG A 468 -3.73 34.99 -39.30
C ARG A 468 -5.17 35.39 -39.58
N LEU A 469 -6.11 34.47 -39.39
CA LEU A 469 -7.54 34.76 -39.56
C LEU A 469 -8.03 35.76 -38.50
N MET A 470 -7.59 35.61 -37.25
CA MET A 470 -7.89 36.56 -36.17
C MET A 470 -7.30 37.94 -36.47
N GLU A 471 -6.04 38.02 -36.89
CA GLU A 471 -5.39 39.29 -37.27
C GLU A 471 -6.06 39.97 -38.47
N ALA A 472 -6.46 39.19 -39.48
CA ALA A 472 -7.17 39.73 -40.65
C ALA A 472 -8.55 40.30 -40.25
N ASN A 473 -9.32 39.57 -39.44
CA ASN A 473 -10.61 40.06 -38.93
C ASN A 473 -10.44 41.28 -38.04
N HIS A 474 -9.37 41.36 -37.24
CA HIS A 474 -9.08 42.54 -36.43
C HIS A 474 -8.92 43.79 -37.31
N LYS A 475 -8.12 43.70 -38.38
CA LYS A 475 -7.91 44.82 -39.32
C LYS A 475 -9.19 45.24 -40.04
N LEU A 476 -10.02 44.29 -40.45
CA LEU A 476 -11.32 44.57 -41.08
C LEU A 476 -12.33 45.16 -40.08
N LEU A 477 -12.23 44.81 -38.80
CA LEU A 477 -13.04 45.40 -37.73
C LEU A 477 -12.67 46.87 -37.51
N GLU A 478 -11.38 47.21 -37.55
CA GLU A 478 -10.91 48.60 -37.43
C GLU A 478 -11.44 49.51 -38.55
N THR A 479 -11.63 48.97 -39.76
CA THR A 479 -12.16 49.71 -40.91
C THR A 479 -13.69 49.67 -41.02
N GLY A 480 -14.37 48.86 -40.20
CA GLY A 480 -15.83 48.67 -40.26
C GLY A 480 -16.28 47.65 -41.33
N ASP A 481 -15.35 46.97 -41.99
CA ASP A 481 -15.60 46.02 -43.09
C ASP A 481 -15.87 44.58 -42.62
N ALA A 482 -15.81 44.32 -41.31
CA ALA A 482 -16.17 43.02 -40.71
C ALA A 482 -17.23 43.17 -39.61
N HIS A 483 -18.06 42.14 -39.48
CA HIS A 483 -19.00 42.03 -38.37
C HIS A 483 -18.27 41.66 -37.08
N VAL A 484 -18.68 42.27 -35.96
CA VAL A 484 -18.15 41.97 -34.62
C VAL A 484 -18.24 40.47 -34.29
N THR A 485 -19.29 39.80 -34.76
CA THR A 485 -19.49 38.35 -34.58
C THR A 485 -18.40 37.51 -35.25
N ASP A 486 -17.91 37.90 -36.43
CA ASP A 486 -16.87 37.17 -37.16
C ASP A 486 -15.52 37.31 -36.45
N TYR A 487 -15.25 38.49 -35.90
CA TYR A 487 -14.07 38.72 -35.07
C TYR A 487 -14.11 37.95 -33.74
N ILE A 488 -15.25 37.95 -33.02
CA ILE A 488 -15.44 37.15 -31.81
C ILE A 488 -15.20 35.67 -32.11
N LEU A 489 -15.74 35.16 -33.23
CA LEU A 489 -15.55 33.77 -33.64
C LEU A 489 -14.07 33.47 -33.94
N ALA A 490 -13.35 34.39 -34.60
CA ALA A 490 -11.92 34.23 -34.87
C ALA A 490 -11.08 34.21 -33.58
N ILE A 491 -11.37 35.10 -32.63
CA ILE A 491 -10.76 35.08 -31.28
C ILE A 491 -11.04 33.75 -30.60
N ALA A 492 -12.31 33.32 -30.52
CA ALA A 492 -12.69 32.08 -29.87
C ALA A 492 -11.95 30.87 -30.46
N ASN A 493 -11.83 30.80 -31.79
CA ASN A 493 -11.08 29.75 -32.48
C ASN A 493 -9.58 29.78 -32.14
N TYR A 494 -8.95 30.96 -32.13
CA TYR A 494 -7.53 31.13 -31.78
C TYR A 494 -7.26 30.67 -30.36
N LEU A 495 -8.12 31.10 -29.44
CA LEU A 495 -8.06 30.77 -28.02
C LEU A 495 -8.25 29.26 -27.78
N ASN A 496 -9.24 28.65 -28.42
CA ASN A 496 -9.47 27.20 -28.34
C ASN A 496 -8.27 26.41 -28.86
N ALA A 497 -7.67 26.82 -29.99
CA ALA A 497 -6.48 26.17 -30.53
C ALA A 497 -5.26 26.29 -29.58
N LYS A 498 -5.01 27.50 -29.04
CA LYS A 498 -3.93 27.75 -28.07
C LYS A 498 -4.13 26.93 -26.79
N ASN A 499 -5.36 26.87 -26.28
CA ASN A 499 -5.71 26.11 -25.08
C ASN A 499 -5.52 24.60 -25.29
N ALA A 500 -5.95 24.06 -26.44
CA ALA A 500 -5.77 22.66 -26.79
C ALA A 500 -4.30 22.24 -26.81
N ILE A 501 -3.41 23.10 -27.33
CA ILE A 501 -1.95 22.87 -27.30
C ILE A 501 -1.43 22.86 -25.87
N ARG A 502 -1.86 23.79 -25.01
CA ARG A 502 -1.46 23.81 -23.58
C ARG A 502 -1.89 22.51 -22.86
N GLN A 503 -3.14 22.08 -23.03
CA GLN A 503 -3.65 20.84 -22.44
C GLN A 503 -2.90 19.61 -22.94
N ASN A 504 -2.59 19.53 -24.24
CA ASN A 504 -1.80 18.41 -24.77
C ASN A 504 -0.35 18.43 -24.27
N ASN A 505 0.24 19.60 -24.03
CA ASN A 505 1.55 19.69 -23.39
C ASN A 505 1.53 19.18 -21.95
N VAL A 506 0.49 19.50 -21.18
CA VAL A 506 0.29 18.94 -19.83
C VAL A 506 0.11 17.41 -19.89
N ASN A 507 -0.69 16.91 -20.84
CA ASN A 507 -0.85 15.46 -21.05
C ASN A 507 0.49 14.78 -21.41
N ARG A 508 1.29 15.41 -22.27
CA ARG A 508 2.64 14.94 -22.61
C ARG A 508 3.52 14.81 -21.36
N LEU A 509 3.49 15.81 -20.47
CA LEU A 509 4.21 15.78 -19.19
C LEU A 509 3.73 14.63 -18.28
N GLN A 510 2.42 14.37 -18.24
CA GLN A 510 1.85 13.23 -17.50
C GLN A 510 2.34 11.87 -18.05
N ILE A 511 2.39 11.71 -19.37
CA ILE A 511 2.89 10.49 -20.00
C ILE A 511 4.38 10.29 -19.70
N ILE A 512 5.19 11.35 -19.75
CA ILE A 512 6.63 11.28 -19.40
C ILE A 512 6.83 10.86 -17.94
N ASN A 513 6.06 11.42 -17.01
CA ASN A 513 6.09 10.99 -15.61
C ASN A 513 5.77 9.48 -15.46
N GLN A 514 4.77 8.99 -16.19
CA GLN A 514 4.43 7.57 -16.18
C GLN A 514 5.54 6.68 -16.76
N ILE A 515 6.26 7.14 -17.79
CA ILE A 515 7.42 6.42 -18.34
C ILE A 515 8.57 6.41 -17.33
N ASN A 516 8.90 7.57 -16.76
CA ASN A 516 10.00 7.71 -15.81
C ASN A 516 9.80 6.86 -14.54
N TYR A 517 8.56 6.64 -14.11
CA TYR A 517 8.23 5.69 -13.04
C TYR A 517 8.76 4.27 -13.31
N TRP A 518 8.73 3.82 -14.57
CA TRP A 518 9.21 2.48 -14.93
C TRP A 518 10.74 2.41 -15.11
N ASN A 519 11.45 3.54 -15.06
CA ASN A 519 12.90 3.61 -15.25
C ASN A 519 13.74 3.64 -13.95
N SER A 520 13.17 3.26 -12.83
CA SER A 520 13.93 3.22 -11.57
C SER A 520 14.70 1.91 -11.40
N LYS A 521 16.01 2.02 -11.16
CA LYS A 521 16.93 0.93 -10.81
C LYS A 521 17.10 0.78 -9.30
#